data_AF-A0A7S1AD24-F1
#
_entry.id   AF-A0A7S1AD24-F1
#
_cell.length_a   1.000
_cell.length_b   1.000
_cell.length_c   1.000
_cell.angle_alpha   90.00
_cell.angle_beta   90.00
_cell.angle_gamma   90.00
#
_symmetry.space_group_name_H-M   'P 1'
#
loop_
_entity.id
_entity.type
_entity.pdbx_description
1 polymer ?
#
loop_
_entity_poly.entity_id
_entity_poly.type
_entity_poly.pdbx_seq_one_letter_code
_entity_poly.pdbx_strand_id
1 'polypeptide(L)'
;CLLAFRLRAFLKVPVRSVLYEPPGGLLSKRLAARTRDLGCITAVISVDMIPRLSIRSMQHLRRLVIDELLGCDRSKLQLTFLAFGLHLSKWHCCQRLAASVIRLGGGPRDLLHAPSRKTSACHTLPTWALEDPKPWPELWPPGRLVFFRPTERESWFCGSYEKETGWLAEWTEPEHLVELIVSSRAVEVHMLHICTY
;
A
#
# COMPACT_ATOMS: atom_id res chain seq x y z
N CYS A 1 -13.08 4.62 -15.52
CA CYS A 1 -14.40 5.15 -15.07
C CYS A 1 -14.92 6.28 -15.98
N LEU A 2 -14.08 7.25 -16.37
CA LEU A 2 -14.48 8.38 -17.23
C LEU A 2 -15.13 7.96 -18.55
N LEU A 3 -14.60 6.90 -19.18
CA LEU A 3 -15.20 6.32 -20.38
C LEU A 3 -16.65 5.86 -20.15
N ALA A 4 -16.93 5.22 -19.02
CA ALA A 4 -18.28 4.79 -18.68
C ALA A 4 -19.24 5.98 -18.52
N PHE A 5 -18.78 7.11 -17.97
CA PHE A 5 -19.59 8.34 -17.95
C PHE A 5 -19.83 8.90 -19.34
N ARG A 6 -18.80 8.93 -20.18
CA ARG A 6 -18.92 9.41 -21.55
C ARG A 6 -19.89 8.56 -22.38
N LEU A 7 -19.82 7.23 -22.23
CA LEU A 7 -20.74 6.30 -22.89
C LEU A 7 -22.18 6.45 -22.39
N ARG A 8 -22.40 6.67 -21.09
CA ARG A 8 -23.74 6.96 -20.56
C ARG A 8 -24.30 8.27 -21.08
N ALA A 9 -23.47 9.32 -21.14
CA ALA A 9 -23.89 10.61 -21.66
C ALA A 9 -24.25 10.53 -23.15
N PHE A 10 -23.49 9.76 -23.93
CA PHE A 10 -23.70 9.60 -25.36
C PHE A 10 -24.86 8.67 -25.70
N LEU A 11 -24.90 7.48 -25.11
CA LEU A 11 -25.88 6.42 -25.44
C LEU A 11 -27.18 6.54 -24.65
N LYS A 12 -27.22 7.29 -23.54
CA LYS A 12 -28.36 7.38 -22.60
C LYS A 12 -28.86 6.03 -22.05
N VAL A 13 -28.02 4.99 -22.11
CA VAL A 13 -28.27 3.64 -21.58
C VAL A 13 -27.50 3.43 -20.26
N PRO A 14 -28.02 2.67 -19.28
CA PRO A 14 -27.27 2.29 -18.08
C PRO A 14 -26.07 1.37 -18.42
N VAL A 15 -24.85 1.88 -18.28
CA VAL A 15 -23.60 1.13 -18.57
C VAL A 15 -22.86 0.74 -17.28
N ARG A 16 -22.94 -0.51 -16.83
CA ARG A 16 -22.16 -0.97 -15.67
C ARG A 16 -20.66 -1.04 -16.03
N SER A 17 -19.79 -0.70 -15.07
CA SER A 17 -18.34 -0.74 -15.28
C SER A 17 -17.64 -1.37 -14.09
N VAL A 18 -16.73 -2.30 -14.36
CA VAL A 18 -15.83 -2.88 -13.36
C VAL A 18 -14.45 -2.27 -13.57
N LEU A 19 -13.83 -1.81 -12.48
CA LEU A 19 -12.54 -1.13 -12.48
C LEU A 19 -11.60 -1.98 -11.64
N TYR A 20 -10.51 -2.44 -12.25
CA TYR A 20 -9.46 -3.17 -11.55
C TYR A 20 -8.41 -2.16 -11.11
N GLU A 21 -8.12 -2.16 -9.81
CA GLU A 21 -7.02 -1.42 -9.18
C GLU A 21 -6.87 0.02 -9.72
N PRO A 22 -7.97 0.80 -9.80
CA PRO A 22 -7.87 2.19 -10.23
C PRO A 22 -7.02 2.95 -9.21
N PRO A 23 -6.17 3.89 -9.65
CA PRO A 23 -5.36 4.68 -8.73
C PRO A 23 -6.24 5.37 -7.69
N GLY A 24 -5.72 5.41 -6.46
CA GLY A 24 -6.39 6.03 -5.34
C GLY A 24 -6.69 7.50 -5.59
N GLY A 25 -7.84 7.96 -5.09
CA GLY A 25 -8.11 9.39 -5.07
C GLY A 25 -8.41 10.05 -6.41
N LEU A 26 -9.26 9.44 -7.23
CA LEU A 26 -9.72 10.05 -8.49
C LEU A 26 -10.91 11.00 -8.32
N LEU A 27 -11.78 10.78 -7.34
CA LEU A 27 -13.08 11.44 -7.27
C LEU A 27 -13.29 12.10 -5.91
N SER A 28 -14.02 13.22 -5.87
CA SER A 28 -14.50 13.77 -4.61
C SER A 28 -15.53 12.83 -3.97
N LYS A 29 -15.72 12.88 -2.65
CA LYS A 29 -16.70 12.07 -1.92
C LYS A 29 -18.10 12.08 -2.55
N ARG A 30 -18.56 13.25 -3.00
CA ARG A 30 -19.85 13.42 -3.70
C ARG A 30 -19.89 12.69 -5.03
N LEU A 31 -18.83 12.81 -5.82
CA LEU A 31 -18.76 12.15 -7.12
C LEU A 31 -18.63 10.63 -6.94
N ALA A 32 -17.83 10.16 -5.99
CA ALA A 32 -17.72 8.74 -5.63
C ALA A 32 -19.09 8.15 -5.23
N ALA A 33 -19.87 8.86 -4.39
CA ALA A 33 -21.24 8.45 -4.06
C ALA A 33 -22.11 8.32 -5.32
N ARG A 34 -22.03 9.30 -6.23
CA ARG A 34 -22.78 9.22 -7.50
C ARG A 34 -22.36 8.03 -8.37
N THR A 35 -21.07 7.71 -8.41
CA THR A 35 -20.58 6.53 -9.17
C THR A 35 -21.08 5.20 -8.60
N ARG A 36 -21.37 5.16 -7.29
CA ARG A 36 -21.99 4.02 -6.62
C ARG A 36 -23.41 3.79 -7.13
N ASP A 37 -24.21 4.85 -7.21
CA ASP A 37 -25.58 4.81 -7.74
C ASP A 37 -25.61 4.42 -9.22
N LEU A 38 -24.60 4.88 -9.96
CA LEU A 38 -24.46 4.55 -11.37
C LEU A 38 -24.21 3.03 -11.53
N GLY A 39 -23.64 2.33 -10.56
CA GLY A 39 -23.34 0.90 -10.67
C GLY A 39 -21.92 0.64 -11.18
N CYS A 40 -20.97 1.50 -10.80
CA CYS A 40 -19.55 1.21 -10.91
C CYS A 40 -19.11 0.29 -9.76
N ILE A 41 -18.27 -0.70 -10.07
CA ILE A 41 -17.64 -1.58 -9.09
C ILE A 41 -16.13 -1.45 -9.24
N THR A 42 -15.44 -1.34 -8.12
CA THR A 42 -13.98 -1.28 -8.05
C THR A 42 -13.48 -2.53 -7.32
N ALA A 43 -12.69 -3.32 -8.04
CA ALA A 43 -12.05 -4.54 -7.60
C ALA A 43 -10.60 -4.22 -7.21
N VAL A 44 -10.24 -4.51 -5.95
CA VAL A 44 -8.93 -4.17 -5.39
C VAL A 44 -8.38 -5.36 -4.61
N ILE A 45 -7.11 -5.68 -4.81
CA ILE A 45 -6.41 -6.63 -3.95
C ILE A 45 -6.05 -5.93 -2.62
N SER A 46 -6.27 -6.60 -1.49
CA SER A 46 -6.08 -5.98 -0.17
C SER A 46 -4.65 -5.47 0.09
N VAL A 47 -3.65 -6.15 -0.47
CA VAL A 47 -2.21 -5.83 -0.38
C VAL A 47 -1.75 -4.83 -1.44
N ASP A 48 -2.62 -4.40 -2.33
CA ASP A 48 -2.27 -3.50 -3.42
C ASP A 48 -2.02 -2.06 -2.92
N MET A 49 -0.96 -1.44 -3.45
CA MET A 49 -0.57 -0.06 -3.24
C MET A 49 -1.25 0.95 -4.18
N ILE A 50 -1.56 0.62 -5.44
CA ILE A 50 -2.06 1.61 -6.42
C ILE A 50 -3.37 2.29 -6.00
N PRO A 51 -4.42 1.57 -5.58
CA PRO A 51 -5.66 2.17 -5.13
C PRO A 51 -5.53 2.96 -3.82
N ARG A 52 -4.36 2.85 -3.14
CA ARG A 52 -3.99 3.63 -1.95
C ARG A 52 -3.06 4.80 -2.27
N LEU A 53 -2.55 4.89 -3.50
CA LEU A 53 -1.75 6.02 -3.98
C LEU A 53 -2.67 7.21 -4.24
N SER A 54 -2.83 8.05 -3.22
CA SER A 54 -3.45 9.37 -3.31
C SER A 54 -2.35 10.44 -3.27
N ILE A 55 -2.67 11.66 -3.71
CA ILE A 55 -1.74 12.80 -3.62
C ILE A 55 -1.28 12.99 -2.17
N ARG A 56 -2.19 12.82 -1.20
CA ARG A 56 -1.90 12.93 0.23
C ARG A 56 -0.93 11.84 0.70
N SER A 57 -1.17 10.58 0.32
CA SER A 57 -0.29 9.48 0.75
C SER A 57 1.07 9.54 0.07
N MET A 58 1.16 9.99 -1.19
CA MET A 58 2.44 10.19 -1.88
C MET A 58 3.27 11.32 -1.25
N GLN A 59 2.64 12.44 -0.87
CA GLN A 59 3.34 13.52 -0.18
C GLN A 59 3.83 13.09 1.19
N HIS A 60 3.00 12.36 1.93
CA HIS A 60 3.38 11.79 3.21
C HIS A 60 4.56 10.83 3.06
N LEU A 61 4.49 9.89 2.11
CA LEU A 61 5.59 8.96 1.82
C LEU A 61 6.88 9.70 1.42
N ARG A 62 6.79 10.70 0.54
CA ARG A 62 7.95 11.51 0.13
C ARG A 62 8.62 12.15 1.34
N ARG A 63 7.85 12.71 2.27
CA ARG A 63 8.38 13.36 3.48
C ARG A 63 9.04 12.34 4.40
N LEU A 64 8.37 11.21 4.68
CA LEU A 64 8.95 10.12 5.47
C LEU A 64 10.27 9.63 4.89
N VAL A 65 10.33 9.46 3.56
CA VAL A 65 11.57 9.05 2.87
C VAL A 65 12.65 10.11 3.00
N ILE A 66 12.33 11.39 2.81
CA ILE A 66 13.31 12.48 2.96
C ILE A 66 13.81 12.56 4.41
N ASP A 67 12.92 12.51 5.39
CA ASP A 67 13.28 12.58 6.81
C ASP A 67 14.17 11.40 7.22
N GLU A 68 13.85 10.18 6.77
CA GLU A 68 14.67 9.00 7.02
C GLU A 68 16.03 9.09 6.31
N LEU A 69 16.07 9.62 5.08
CA LEU A 69 17.32 9.82 4.34
C LEU A 69 18.22 10.87 5.00
N LEU A 70 17.65 11.96 5.51
CA LEU A 70 18.38 13.00 6.24
C LEU A 70 18.86 12.50 7.60
N GLY A 71 18.07 11.67 8.28
CA GLY A 71 18.42 11.04 9.54
C GLY A 71 19.32 9.81 9.41
N CYS A 72 19.65 9.37 8.19
CA CYS A 72 20.44 8.17 7.96
C CYS A 72 21.93 8.45 8.24
N ASP A 73 22.45 7.84 9.31
CA ASP A 73 23.87 7.89 9.69
C ASP A 73 24.69 6.72 9.09
N ARG A 74 24.05 5.87 8.27
CA ARG A 74 24.64 4.63 7.79
C ARG A 74 25.34 4.82 6.45
N SER A 75 26.50 4.18 6.32
CA SER A 75 27.17 4.07 5.02
C SER A 75 26.35 3.21 4.05
N LYS A 76 26.55 3.42 2.75
CA LYS A 76 25.91 2.60 1.69
C LYS A 76 26.16 1.10 1.92
N LEU A 77 27.36 0.73 2.39
CA LEU A 77 27.71 -0.65 2.69
C LEU A 77 26.90 -1.23 3.86
N GLN A 78 26.69 -0.46 4.93
CA GLN A 78 25.86 -0.90 6.05
C GLN A 78 24.40 -1.11 5.63
N LEU A 79 23.86 -0.22 4.80
CA LEU A 79 22.52 -0.39 4.22
C LEU A 79 22.44 -1.63 3.33
N THR A 80 23.48 -1.92 2.53
CA THR A 80 23.51 -3.15 1.73
C THR A 80 23.57 -4.41 2.59
N PHE A 81 24.36 -4.43 3.67
CA PHE A 81 24.37 -5.54 4.60
C PHE A 81 23.02 -5.69 5.29
N LEU A 82 22.39 -4.60 5.72
CA LEU A 82 21.06 -4.65 6.32
C LEU A 82 20.02 -5.24 5.35
N ALA A 83 19.98 -4.75 4.11
CA ALA A 83 19.07 -5.26 3.08
C ALA A 83 19.33 -6.73 2.77
N PHE A 84 20.60 -7.13 2.65
CA PHE A 84 21.00 -8.52 2.42
C PHE A 84 20.62 -9.42 3.60
N GLY A 85 20.85 -8.97 4.83
CA GLY A 85 20.45 -9.70 6.04
C GLY A 85 18.94 -9.86 6.17
N LEU A 86 18.15 -8.83 5.84
CA LEU A 86 16.69 -8.92 5.78
C LEU A 86 16.22 -9.87 4.67
N HIS A 87 16.90 -9.88 3.52
CA HIS A 87 16.62 -10.83 2.46
C HIS A 87 16.88 -12.27 2.90
N LEU A 88 18.03 -12.54 3.53
CA LEU A 88 18.35 -13.83 4.13
C LEU A 88 17.37 -14.24 5.24
N SER A 89 16.80 -13.28 5.96
CA SER A 89 15.83 -13.56 7.02
C SER A 89 14.51 -14.13 6.51
N LYS A 90 14.19 -13.92 5.22
CA LYS A 90 13.05 -14.56 4.55
C LYS A 90 13.24 -16.07 4.44
N TRP A 91 14.49 -16.56 4.49
CA TRP A 91 14.81 -17.98 4.42
C TRP A 91 14.89 -18.56 5.83
N HIS A 92 13.94 -19.44 6.17
CA HIS A 92 13.86 -20.06 7.49
C HIS A 92 15.14 -20.83 7.89
N CYS A 93 15.93 -21.31 6.92
CA CYS A 93 17.18 -22.03 7.15
C CYS A 93 18.40 -21.14 7.47
N CYS A 94 18.33 -19.83 7.19
CA CYS A 94 19.48 -18.92 7.31
C CYS A 94 19.31 -17.86 8.41
N GLN A 95 18.38 -18.04 9.35
CA GLN A 95 18.06 -17.04 10.38
C GLN A 95 19.27 -16.60 11.24
N ARG A 96 20.21 -17.51 11.53
CA ARG A 96 21.43 -17.17 12.28
C ARG A 96 22.39 -16.30 11.47
N LEU A 97 22.58 -16.63 10.19
CA LEU A 97 23.40 -15.84 9.27
C LEU A 97 22.77 -14.46 9.06
N ALA A 98 21.46 -14.42 8.83
CA ALA A 98 20.68 -13.20 8.70
C ALA A 98 20.86 -12.27 9.91
N ALA A 99 20.75 -12.80 11.13
CA ALA A 99 20.94 -12.01 12.35
C ALA A 99 22.36 -11.42 12.46
N SER A 100 23.39 -12.18 12.08
CA SER A 100 24.77 -11.71 12.08
C SER A 100 25.02 -10.60 11.05
N VAL A 101 24.48 -10.76 9.83
CA VAL A 101 24.60 -9.77 8.77
C VAL A 101 23.84 -8.49 9.11
N ILE A 102 22.64 -8.60 9.70
CA ILE A 102 21.87 -7.45 10.20
C ILE A 102 22.67 -6.68 11.25
N ARG A 103 23.33 -7.39 12.19
CA ARG A 103 24.21 -6.77 13.20
C ARG A 103 25.41 -6.06 12.56
N LEU A 104 26.02 -6.65 11.53
CA LEU A 104 27.13 -6.04 10.78
C LEU A 104 26.70 -4.75 10.05
N GLY A 105 25.45 -4.70 9.58
CA GLY A 105 24.83 -3.50 8.99
C GLY A 105 24.44 -2.39 9.99
N GLY A 106 24.93 -2.46 11.24
CA GLY A 106 24.59 -1.52 12.30
C GLY A 106 23.38 -1.93 13.15
N GLY A 107 22.92 -3.19 13.02
CA GLY A 107 21.77 -3.74 13.74
C GLY A 107 20.44 -3.14 13.30
N PRO A 108 19.31 -3.59 13.89
CA PRO A 108 18.10 -2.79 13.86
C PRO A 108 18.43 -1.47 14.55
N ARG A 109 18.29 -0.33 13.85
CA ARG A 109 17.89 0.88 14.59
C ARG A 109 16.63 0.46 15.32
N ASP A 110 16.50 0.78 16.61
CA ASP A 110 15.29 0.50 17.36
C ASP A 110 14.09 0.87 16.48
N LEU A 111 13.46 -0.14 15.88
CA LEU A 111 12.19 -0.06 15.16
C LEU A 111 11.05 0.14 16.19
N LEU A 112 11.38 0.77 17.33
CA LEU A 112 10.55 1.13 18.47
C LEU A 112 10.14 2.61 18.42
N HIS A 113 10.06 3.18 17.23
CA HIS A 113 8.78 3.75 16.83
C HIS A 113 8.02 2.77 15.92
N ALA A 114 7.87 1.54 16.38
CA ALA A 114 6.70 0.76 16.04
C ALA A 114 5.49 1.63 16.45
N PRO A 115 4.58 2.01 15.54
CA PRO A 115 3.27 2.42 16.01
C PRO A 115 2.73 1.19 16.74
N SER A 116 2.68 1.32 18.07
CA SER A 116 2.17 0.29 18.95
C SER A 116 0.83 -0.15 18.37
N ARG A 117 0.71 -1.45 18.10
CA ARG A 117 -0.56 -2.11 17.86
C ARG A 117 -1.33 -2.10 19.18
N LYS A 118 -1.82 -0.92 19.57
CA LYS A 118 -2.72 -0.64 20.68
C LYS A 118 -3.79 0.30 20.14
N THR A 119 -4.93 -0.31 19.84
CA THR A 119 -6.28 0.18 20.15
C THR A 119 -6.40 1.66 20.54
N SER A 120 -7.18 2.39 19.75
CA SER A 120 -7.90 3.61 20.14
C SER A 120 -7.14 4.61 21.01
N ALA A 121 -6.35 5.49 20.38
CA ALA A 121 -6.18 6.85 20.88
C ALA A 121 -5.70 7.75 19.74
N CYS A 122 -6.37 8.90 19.63
CA CYS A 122 -5.96 10.08 18.88
C CYS A 122 -4.43 10.20 18.77
N HIS A 123 -3.89 9.99 17.56
CA HIS A 123 -2.49 10.27 17.28
C HIS A 123 -2.26 11.77 17.52
N THR A 124 -1.44 12.10 18.51
CA THR A 124 -0.85 13.43 18.64
C THR A 124 -0.08 13.70 17.35
N LEU A 125 -0.66 14.54 16.50
CA LEU A 125 -0.10 14.92 15.22
C LEU A 125 1.28 15.58 15.45
N PRO A 126 2.35 15.15 14.75
CA PRO A 126 3.63 15.84 14.78
C PRO A 126 3.48 17.29 14.31
N THR A 127 4.32 18.20 14.81
CA THR A 127 4.23 19.67 14.65
C THR A 127 4.06 20.14 13.20
N TRP A 128 4.57 19.41 12.20
CA TRP A 128 4.42 19.75 10.78
C TRP A 128 3.01 19.50 10.21
N ALA A 129 2.19 18.67 10.86
CA ALA A 129 0.79 18.50 10.44
C ALA A 129 -0.06 19.76 10.71
N LEU A 130 0.50 20.73 11.43
CA LEU A 130 -0.04 22.06 11.63
C LEU A 130 0.40 23.05 10.52
N GLU A 131 1.35 22.69 9.66
CA GLU A 131 2.00 23.63 8.73
C GLU A 131 1.56 23.52 7.26
N ASP A 132 0.81 22.51 6.83
CA ASP A 132 0.22 22.52 5.48
C ASP A 132 -1.03 23.42 5.48
N PRO A 133 -0.99 24.64 4.90
CA PRO A 133 -2.07 25.63 5.04
C PRO A 133 -3.36 25.23 4.28
N LYS A 134 -3.32 24.11 3.54
CA LYS A 134 -4.49 23.52 2.90
C LYS A 134 -4.28 22.01 2.70
N PRO A 135 -4.91 21.14 3.51
CA PRO A 135 -4.85 19.71 3.25
C PRO A 135 -5.46 19.43 1.87
N TRP A 136 -4.79 18.60 1.06
CA TRP A 136 -5.35 18.13 -0.21
C TRP A 136 -6.74 17.52 0.04
N PRO A 137 -7.70 17.77 -0.86
CA PRO A 137 -9.05 17.23 -0.68
C PRO A 137 -8.97 15.71 -0.58
N GLU A 138 -9.80 15.15 0.29
CA GLU A 138 -9.94 13.72 0.41
C GLU A 138 -10.60 13.20 -0.87
N LEU A 139 -9.91 12.30 -1.57
CA LEU A 139 -10.34 11.75 -2.83
C LEU A 139 -10.57 10.25 -2.67
N TRP A 140 -11.67 9.78 -3.23
CA TRP A 140 -12.18 8.42 -3.08
C TRP A 140 -12.15 7.69 -4.43
N PRO A 141 -11.99 6.35 -4.42
CA PRO A 141 -12.17 5.54 -5.60
C PRO A 141 -13.62 5.55 -6.10
N PRO A 142 -13.85 5.29 -7.39
CA PRO A 142 -15.18 5.13 -7.96
C PRO A 142 -15.92 3.88 -7.45
N GLY A 143 -17.23 3.98 -7.30
CA GLY A 143 -18.14 2.84 -7.20
C GLY A 143 -18.24 2.19 -5.82
N ARG A 144 -18.76 0.95 -5.81
CA ARG A 144 -18.70 0.04 -4.66
C ARG A 144 -17.38 -0.70 -4.68
N LEU A 145 -16.77 -0.92 -3.53
CA LEU A 145 -15.48 -1.59 -3.44
C LEU A 145 -15.62 -3.02 -2.98
N VAL A 146 -14.93 -3.90 -3.70
CA VAL A 146 -14.71 -5.28 -3.31
C VAL A 146 -13.22 -5.51 -3.10
N PHE A 147 -12.87 -5.99 -1.91
CA PHE A 147 -11.52 -6.42 -1.56
C PHE A 147 -11.35 -7.90 -1.76
N PHE A 148 -10.26 -8.27 -2.42
CA PHE A 148 -9.77 -9.63 -2.46
C PHE A 148 -8.70 -9.80 -1.38
N ARG A 149 -9.05 -10.52 -0.32
CA ARG A 149 -8.13 -10.89 0.77
C ARG A 149 -7.64 -12.33 0.54
N PRO A 150 -6.33 -12.58 0.52
CA PRO A 150 -5.83 -13.95 0.46
C PRO A 150 -6.15 -14.67 1.79
N THR A 151 -6.72 -15.86 1.70
CA THR A 151 -7.10 -16.70 2.86
C THR A 151 -6.10 -17.81 3.08
N GLU A 152 -5.55 -18.35 2.00
CA GLU A 152 -4.64 -19.48 2.02
C GLU A 152 -3.35 -19.13 1.28
N ARG A 153 -2.24 -19.59 1.85
CA ARG A 153 -0.90 -19.33 1.33
C ARG A 153 -0.07 -20.60 1.42
N GLU A 154 0.52 -20.97 0.30
CA GLU A 154 1.53 -22.01 0.22
C GLU A 154 2.91 -21.37 0.09
N SER A 155 3.90 -21.96 0.76
CA SER A 155 5.29 -21.50 0.71
C SER A 155 6.20 -22.66 0.34
N TRP A 156 7.12 -22.43 -0.59
CA TRP A 156 8.15 -23.38 -1.01
C TRP A 156 9.55 -22.79 -0.81
N PHE A 157 10.56 -23.66 -0.87
CA PHE A 157 11.98 -23.31 -0.71
C PHE A 157 12.23 -22.46 0.55
N CYS A 158 11.82 -22.96 1.71
CA CYS A 158 12.02 -22.30 3.00
C CYS A 158 11.50 -20.85 3.09
N GLY A 159 10.39 -20.52 2.41
CA GLY A 159 9.78 -19.19 2.42
C GLY A 159 10.22 -18.27 1.27
N SER A 160 11.07 -18.76 0.35
CA SER A 160 11.56 -17.98 -0.80
C SER A 160 10.46 -17.69 -1.82
N TYR A 161 9.54 -18.64 -1.98
CA TYR A 161 8.41 -18.50 -2.88
C TYR A 161 7.14 -18.68 -2.05
N GLU A 162 6.26 -17.69 -2.07
CA GLU A 162 4.91 -17.83 -1.53
C GLU A 162 3.91 -17.61 -2.65
N LYS A 163 2.85 -18.41 -2.67
CA LYS A 163 1.74 -18.25 -3.59
C LYS A 163 0.44 -18.28 -2.81
N GLU A 164 -0.47 -17.41 -3.19
CA GLU A 164 -1.80 -17.32 -2.60
C GLU A 164 -2.73 -18.26 -3.37
N THR A 165 -3.25 -19.27 -2.67
CA THR A 165 -4.06 -20.35 -3.25
C THR A 165 -5.55 -20.14 -3.03
N GLY A 166 -5.92 -19.33 -2.04
CA GLY A 166 -7.30 -19.05 -1.68
C GLY A 166 -7.54 -17.55 -1.53
N TRP A 167 -8.71 -17.09 -1.97
CA TRP A 167 -9.10 -15.68 -1.97
C TRP A 167 -10.54 -15.53 -1.45
N LEU A 168 -10.74 -14.55 -0.58
CA LEU A 168 -12.04 -14.13 -0.08
C LEU A 168 -12.39 -12.75 -0.63
N ALA A 169 -13.59 -12.62 -1.19
CA ALA A 169 -14.12 -11.36 -1.69
C ALA A 169 -15.04 -10.72 -0.63
N GLU A 170 -14.69 -9.53 -0.15
CA GLU A 170 -15.46 -8.79 0.85
C GLU A 170 -15.81 -7.39 0.33
N TRP A 171 -17.07 -6.98 0.51
CA TRP A 171 -17.45 -5.59 0.26
C TRP A 171 -16.89 -4.70 1.36
N THR A 172 -16.30 -3.57 0.97
CA THR A 172 -15.63 -2.65 1.90
C THR A 172 -15.99 -1.20 1.62
N GLU A 173 -15.76 -0.36 2.63
CA GLU A 173 -15.84 1.08 2.48
C GLU A 173 -14.51 1.69 2.02
N PRO A 174 -14.55 2.76 1.20
CA PRO A 174 -13.37 3.41 0.64
C PRO A 174 -12.44 4.04 1.69
N GLU A 175 -12.93 4.26 2.91
CA GLU A 175 -12.14 4.77 4.04
C GLU A 175 -10.95 3.85 4.38
N HIS A 176 -11.06 2.55 4.08
CA HIS A 176 -9.98 1.58 4.29
C HIS A 176 -8.80 1.73 3.30
N LEU A 177 -8.93 2.57 2.26
CA LEU A 177 -7.88 2.81 1.26
C LEU A 177 -7.06 4.08 1.50
N VAL A 178 -7.28 4.78 2.62
CA VAL A 178 -6.58 6.03 2.92
C VAL A 178 -5.11 5.78 3.29
N GLU A 179 -4.84 4.68 3.99
CA GLU A 179 -3.49 4.30 4.41
C GLU A 179 -2.76 3.55 3.29
N LEU A 180 -1.53 4.00 3.01
CA LEU A 180 -0.63 3.37 2.05
C LEU A 180 0.10 2.20 2.72
N ILE A 181 -0.10 0.99 2.18
CA ILE A 181 0.55 -0.22 2.69
C ILE A 181 1.75 -0.54 1.80
N VAL A 182 2.95 -0.16 2.25
CA VAL A 182 4.19 -0.50 1.54
C VAL A 182 4.68 -1.86 2.05
N SER A 183 4.55 -2.90 1.24
CA SER A 183 5.07 -4.24 1.55
C SER A 183 5.80 -4.83 0.34
N SER A 184 6.71 -5.80 0.57
CA SER A 184 7.37 -6.56 -0.52
C SER A 184 6.33 -7.11 -1.50
N ARG A 185 5.20 -7.61 -0.99
CA ARG A 185 4.11 -8.16 -1.79
C ARG A 185 3.38 -7.08 -2.61
N ALA A 186 3.10 -5.93 -2.02
CA ALA A 186 2.50 -4.80 -2.72
C ALA A 186 3.38 -4.36 -3.91
N VAL A 187 4.71 -4.35 -3.71
CA VAL A 187 5.68 -4.06 -4.76
C VAL A 187 5.71 -5.16 -5.80
N GLU A 188 5.74 -6.43 -5.43
CA GLU A 188 5.76 -7.56 -6.38
C GLU A 188 4.52 -7.61 -7.27
N VAL A 189 3.33 -7.34 -6.72
CA VAL A 189 2.05 -7.34 -7.47
C VAL A 189 2.01 -6.26 -8.56
N HIS A 190 2.77 -5.18 -8.40
CA HIS A 190 2.69 -4.01 -9.29
C HIS A 190 3.97 -3.59 -10.00
N MET A 191 5.12 -4.01 -9.49
CA MET A 191 6.44 -3.78 -10.06
C MET A 191 7.04 -5.09 -10.58
N LEU A 192 6.22 -5.89 -11.29
CA LEU A 192 6.59 -7.18 -11.89
C LEU A 192 7.86 -7.12 -12.78
N HIS A 193 8.31 -5.93 -13.18
CA HIS A 193 9.50 -5.72 -14.02
C HIS A 193 10.74 -5.18 -13.28
N ILE A 194 10.65 -4.75 -12.02
CA ILE A 194 11.80 -4.15 -11.31
C ILE A 194 12.56 -5.20 -10.48
N CYS A 195 11.89 -6.24 -10.01
CA CYS A 195 12.46 -7.24 -9.09
C CYS A 195 12.78 -8.60 -9.72
N THR A 196 12.72 -8.72 -11.06
CA THR A 196 12.92 -9.98 -11.81
C THR A 196 14.32 -10.13 -12.43
N TYR A 197 15.33 -9.44 -11.90
CA TYR A 197 16.74 -9.56 -12.32
C TYR A 197 17.63 -10.08 -11.20
#